data_AF-A0A3C1C372-F1
#
_entry.id   AF-A0A3C1C372-F1
#
_cell.length_a   1.000
_cell.length_b   1.000
_cell.length_c   1.000
_cell.angle_alpha   90.00
_cell.angle_beta   90.00
_cell.angle_gamma   90.00
#
_symmetry.space_group_name_H-M   'P 1'
#
loop_
_entity.id
_entity.type
_entity.pdbx_description
1 polymer ?
#
loop_
_entity_poly.entity_id
_entity_poly.type
_entity_poly.pdbx_seq_one_letter_code
_entity_poly.pdbx_strand_id
1 'polypeptide(L)'
;MTIQFRNALFVLAGACAGLLSGFTLPLAYGARGAILGATISAGALFLRPRRTCSGDKIASPQATAGLAIAVTMVAVAAIYLWHLQVPIERQNVDFSIPPLSIKLQFATCLSFALPLLLFYRERQARRRRAWAWIIVAPFLGAGVRSWGFHQIDYILFTLLFGAFPFVALWLLAVLIADPAWTKRRWERCSKPQSGETGPIR
;
A
#
# COMPACT_ATOMS: atom_id res chain seq x y z
N MET A 1 -4.29 4.20 -23.78
CA MET A 1 -3.50 4.27 -22.51
C MET A 1 -2.93 2.89 -22.21
N THR A 2 -1.61 2.76 -22.12
CA THR A 2 -0.93 1.46 -21.90
C THR A 2 -1.12 0.93 -20.47
N ILE A 3 -0.91 -0.37 -20.26
CA ILE A 3 -0.94 -1.01 -18.92
C ILE A 3 0.12 -0.37 -18.00
N GLN A 4 1.30 -0.05 -18.54
CA GLN A 4 2.39 0.57 -17.79
C GLN A 4 1.98 1.92 -17.20
N PHE A 5 1.33 2.76 -18.00
CA PHE A 5 0.83 4.06 -17.54
C PHE A 5 -0.20 3.91 -16.41
N ARG A 6 -1.12 2.94 -16.53
CA ARG A 6 -2.12 2.67 -15.48
C ARG A 6 -1.51 2.09 -14.21
N ASN A 7 -0.48 1.26 -14.33
CA ASN A 7 0.28 0.78 -13.17
C ASN A 7 0.99 1.94 -12.46
N ALA A 8 1.59 2.87 -13.21
CA ALA A 8 2.20 4.07 -12.64
C ALA A 8 1.15 4.94 -11.93
N LEU A 9 -0.02 5.17 -12.54
CA LEU A 9 -1.13 5.87 -11.91
C LEU A 9 -1.60 5.20 -10.62
N PHE A 10 -1.65 3.87 -10.58
CA PHE A 10 -2.04 3.16 -9.36
C PHE A 10 -1.02 3.35 -8.23
N VAL A 11 0.28 3.28 -8.53
CA VAL A 11 1.34 3.56 -7.55
C VAL A 11 1.26 5.00 -7.06
N LEU A 12 1.06 5.97 -7.96
CA LEU A 12 0.87 7.37 -7.61
C LEU A 12 -0.39 7.59 -6.76
N ALA A 13 -1.51 6.94 -7.09
CA ALA A 13 -2.73 7.00 -6.29
C ALA A 13 -2.51 6.42 -4.89
N GLY A 14 -1.75 5.33 -4.77
CA GLY A 14 -1.31 4.78 -3.48
C GLY A 14 -0.45 5.77 -2.69
N ALA A 15 0.49 6.45 -3.35
CA ALA A 15 1.31 7.48 -2.73
C ALA A 15 0.46 8.66 -2.24
N CYS A 16 -0.47 9.16 -3.05
CA CYS A 16 -1.40 10.23 -2.67
C CYS A 16 -2.31 9.80 -1.51
N ALA A 17 -2.84 8.58 -1.54
CA ALA A 17 -3.64 8.04 -0.43
C ALA A 17 -2.85 8.02 0.88
N GLY A 18 -1.60 7.55 0.81
CA GLY A 18 -0.69 7.56 1.95
C GLY A 18 -0.36 8.98 2.45
N LEU A 19 -0.09 9.90 1.52
CA LEU A 19 0.15 11.31 1.84
C LEU A 19 -1.05 11.94 2.56
N LEU A 20 -2.25 11.75 2.00
CA LEU A 20 -3.50 12.30 2.53
C LEU A 20 -3.84 11.74 3.91
N SER A 21 -3.58 10.45 4.14
CA SER A 21 -3.75 9.86 5.48
C SER A 21 -2.73 10.38 6.51
N GLY A 22 -1.61 10.95 6.07
CA GLY A 22 -0.68 11.62 6.97
C GLY A 22 -1.25 12.92 7.52
N PHE A 23 -2.01 13.67 6.71
CA PHE A 23 -2.64 14.92 7.18
C PHE A 23 -3.70 14.70 8.26
N THR A 24 -4.29 13.49 8.34
CA THR A 24 -5.24 13.17 9.42
C THR A 24 -4.54 12.91 10.75
N LEU A 25 -3.23 12.65 10.76
CA LEU A 25 -2.44 12.47 11.96
C LEU A 25 -1.53 13.70 12.19
N PRO A 26 -1.84 14.59 13.16
CA PRO A 26 -1.10 15.84 13.37
C PRO A 26 0.39 15.67 13.74
N LEU A 27 0.85 14.43 13.96
CA LEU A 27 2.19 14.06 14.42
C LEU A 27 3.04 13.34 13.35
N ALA A 28 2.52 13.19 12.12
CA ALA A 28 3.26 12.52 11.05
C ALA A 28 2.98 13.17 9.69
N TYR A 29 3.94 13.94 9.18
CA TYR A 29 3.87 14.46 7.82
C TYR A 29 3.73 13.32 6.80
N GLY A 30 2.92 13.57 5.77
CA GLY A 30 2.44 12.52 4.87
C GLY A 30 3.51 11.83 4.00
N ALA A 31 4.77 12.26 4.01
CA ALA A 31 5.83 11.62 3.23
C ALA A 31 6.02 10.14 3.57
N ARG A 32 6.03 9.76 4.86
CA ARG A 32 6.13 8.35 5.29
C ARG A 32 4.94 7.53 4.79
N GLY A 33 3.74 8.10 4.90
CA GLY A 33 2.51 7.51 4.38
C GLY A 33 2.57 7.33 2.87
N ALA A 34 3.06 8.33 2.13
CA ALA A 34 3.21 8.31 0.69
C ALA A 34 4.18 7.20 0.23
N ILE A 35 5.34 7.09 0.88
CA ILE A 35 6.32 6.03 0.62
C ILE A 35 5.68 4.66 0.85
N LEU A 36 5.03 4.45 2.01
CA LEU A 36 4.39 3.17 2.32
C LEU A 36 3.25 2.83 1.35
N GLY A 37 2.41 3.82 1.01
CA GLY A 37 1.31 3.66 0.06
C GLY A 37 1.81 3.31 -1.34
N ALA A 38 2.88 3.96 -1.80
CA ALA A 38 3.52 3.68 -3.07
C ALA A 38 4.10 2.26 -3.11
N THR A 39 4.86 1.86 -2.09
CA THR A 39 5.53 0.55 -2.05
C THR A 39 4.53 -0.60 -1.92
N ILE A 40 3.46 -0.46 -1.13
CA ILE A 40 2.40 -1.49 -1.04
C ILE A 40 1.66 -1.61 -2.38
N SER A 41 1.38 -0.48 -3.03
CA SER A 41 0.75 -0.50 -4.35
C SER A 41 1.65 -1.15 -5.39
N ALA A 42 2.96 -0.84 -5.37
CA ALA A 42 3.96 -1.53 -6.18
C ALA A 42 4.04 -3.03 -5.84
N GLY A 43 3.99 -3.41 -4.57
CA GLY A 43 3.92 -4.81 -4.14
C GLY A 43 2.69 -5.53 -4.70
N ALA A 44 1.52 -4.90 -4.66
CA ALA A 44 0.32 -5.41 -5.32
C ALA A 44 0.52 -5.53 -6.85
N LEU A 45 1.40 -4.72 -7.45
CA LEU A 45 1.80 -4.85 -8.84
C LEU A 45 2.65 -6.11 -9.14
N PHE A 46 3.22 -6.78 -8.14
CA PHE A 46 4.04 -7.98 -8.32
C PHE A 46 3.33 -9.27 -7.86
N LEU A 47 2.17 -9.15 -7.22
CA LEU A 47 1.35 -10.31 -6.84
C LEU A 47 0.81 -11.04 -8.07
N ARG A 48 1.07 -12.34 -8.17
CA ARG A 48 0.50 -13.20 -9.21
C ARG A 48 -0.78 -13.91 -8.75
N PRO A 49 -1.78 -14.10 -9.63
CA PRO A 49 -1.88 -13.58 -10.99
C PRO A 49 -2.53 -12.18 -11.04
N ARG A 50 -2.06 -11.29 -11.91
CA ARG A 50 -2.65 -9.92 -12.06
C ARG A 50 -3.84 -9.86 -13.01
N ARG A 51 -3.94 -10.83 -13.91
CA ARG A 51 -5.14 -11.53 -14.41
C ARG A 51 -4.86 -12.05 -15.83
N THR A 52 -4.64 -13.35 -15.99
CA THR A 52 -4.74 -14.03 -17.30
C THR A 52 -5.22 -15.48 -17.12
N CYS A 53 -5.51 -16.11 -18.26
CA CYS A 53 -6.32 -17.30 -18.55
C CYS A 53 -6.39 -18.41 -17.49
N SER A 54 -7.56 -19.04 -17.43
CA SER A 54 -7.88 -20.24 -16.64
C SER A 54 -6.68 -21.20 -16.55
N GLY A 55 -6.01 -21.27 -15.40
CA GLY A 55 -4.90 -22.21 -15.15
C GLY A 55 -3.79 -21.69 -14.23
N ASP A 56 -3.56 -20.37 -14.17
CA ASP A 56 -2.47 -19.82 -13.35
C ASP A 56 -2.74 -19.95 -11.84
N LYS A 57 -1.75 -20.49 -11.12
CA LYS A 57 -1.81 -20.67 -9.66
C LYS A 57 -1.67 -19.33 -8.95
N ILE A 58 -2.60 -19.05 -8.03
CA ILE A 58 -2.51 -17.92 -7.09
C ILE A 58 -1.22 -18.06 -6.27
N ALA A 59 -0.50 -16.96 -6.06
CA ALA A 59 0.70 -16.95 -5.22
C ALA A 59 0.43 -17.63 -3.86
N SER A 60 1.38 -18.42 -3.36
CA SER A 60 1.25 -19.03 -2.03
C SER A 60 1.23 -17.94 -0.95
N PRO A 61 0.60 -18.18 0.21
CA PRO A 61 0.67 -17.25 1.34
C PRO A 61 2.11 -16.91 1.74
N GLN A 62 3.02 -17.89 1.68
CA GLN A 62 4.45 -17.70 1.95
C GLN A 62 5.11 -16.75 0.95
N ALA A 63 4.83 -16.89 -0.34
CA ALA A 63 5.35 -15.97 -1.35
C ALA A 63 4.81 -14.54 -1.15
N THR A 64 3.55 -14.40 -0.73
CA THR A 64 2.98 -13.09 -0.38
C THR A 64 3.62 -12.50 0.87
N ALA A 65 3.92 -13.31 1.88
CA ALA A 65 4.65 -12.86 3.06
C ALA A 65 6.08 -12.43 2.72
N GLY A 66 6.79 -13.19 1.89
CA GLY A 66 8.12 -12.80 1.40
C GLY A 66 8.10 -11.48 0.61
N LEU A 67 7.09 -11.30 -0.25
CA LEU A 67 6.89 -10.03 -0.95
C LEU A 67 6.58 -8.88 0.01
N ALA A 68 5.76 -9.11 1.05
CA ALA A 68 5.47 -8.10 2.06
C ALA A 68 6.72 -7.66 2.81
N ILE A 69 7.62 -8.61 3.15
CA ILE A 69 8.92 -8.30 3.77
C ILE A 69 9.77 -7.44 2.81
N ALA A 70 9.88 -7.82 1.54
CA ALA A 70 10.64 -7.04 0.55
C ALA A 70 10.09 -5.61 0.39
N VAL A 71 8.78 -5.46 0.25
CA VAL A 71 8.07 -4.17 0.20
C VAL A 71 8.34 -3.34 1.45
N THR A 72 8.32 -3.98 2.62
CA THR A 72 8.60 -3.33 3.90
C THR A 72 10.04 -2.82 3.96
N MET A 73 11.03 -3.64 3.55
CA MET A 73 12.43 -3.24 3.50
C MET A 73 12.64 -2.03 2.60
N VAL A 74 12.03 -2.04 1.40
CA VAL A 74 12.10 -0.90 0.47
C VAL A 74 11.48 0.35 1.08
N ALA A 75 10.32 0.23 1.74
CA ALA A 75 9.67 1.36 2.41
C ALA A 75 10.55 1.95 3.52
N VAL A 76 11.12 1.10 4.38
CA VAL A 76 12.01 1.54 5.48
C VAL A 76 13.27 2.21 4.93
N ALA A 77 13.90 1.62 3.91
CA ALA A 77 15.07 2.22 3.27
C ALA A 77 14.77 3.60 2.67
N ALA A 78 13.61 3.74 1.99
CA ALA A 78 13.19 5.02 1.43
C ALA A 78 12.84 6.05 2.51
N ILE A 79 12.21 5.65 3.62
CA ILE A 79 11.94 6.53 4.76
C ILE A 79 13.25 7.00 5.40
N TYR A 80 14.22 6.10 5.55
CA TYR A 80 15.54 6.43 6.09
C TYR A 80 16.30 7.40 5.17
N LEU A 81 16.30 7.14 3.86
CA LEU A 81 16.92 8.03 2.89
C LEU A 81 16.26 9.42 2.88
N TRP A 82 14.93 9.47 3.00
CA TRP A 82 14.18 10.72 3.17
C TRP A 82 14.62 11.46 4.44
N HIS A 83 14.78 10.77 5.57
CA HIS A 83 15.26 11.39 6.81
C HIS A 83 16.64 12.02 6.68
N LEU A 84 17.55 11.42 5.91
CA LEU A 84 18.88 12.00 5.65
C LEU A 84 18.82 13.30 4.84
N GLN A 85 17.74 13.53 4.09
CA GLN A 85 17.58 14.70 3.22
C GLN A 85 16.79 15.85 3.86
N VAL A 86 16.08 15.60 4.97
CA VAL A 86 15.30 16.64 5.67
C VAL A 86 16.22 17.39 6.64
N PRO A 87 16.32 18.73 6.58
CA PRO A 87 17.12 19.53 7.50
C PRO A 87 16.73 19.27 8.96
N ILE A 88 17.71 19.18 9.86
CA ILE A 88 17.53 18.85 11.29
C ILE A 88 16.49 19.75 11.97
N GLU A 89 16.42 21.02 11.60
CA GLU A 89 15.44 21.99 12.11
C GLU A 89 14.00 21.62 11.76
N ARG A 90 13.78 21.03 10.58
CA ARG A 90 12.46 20.53 10.14
C ARG A 90 12.18 19.12 10.66
N GLN A 91 13.19 18.37 11.08
CA GLN A 91 12.98 17.07 11.73
C GLN A 91 12.19 17.22 13.03
N ASN A 92 12.44 18.24 13.84
CA ASN A 92 11.67 18.46 15.08
C ASN A 92 10.22 18.93 14.83
N VAL A 93 9.95 19.59 13.70
CA VAL A 93 8.60 20.03 13.30
C VAL A 93 7.81 18.87 12.68
N ASP A 94 8.47 18.03 11.89
CA ASP A 94 7.86 16.84 11.29
C ASP A 94 7.70 15.66 12.27
N PHE A 95 8.50 15.66 13.34
CA PHE A 95 8.61 14.57 14.33
C PHE A 95 8.44 15.12 15.75
N SER A 96 7.21 15.56 16.07
CA SER A 96 6.79 15.85 17.45
C SER A 96 6.82 14.62 18.38
N ILE A 97 7.16 13.44 17.84
CA ILE A 97 7.46 12.22 18.57
C ILE A 97 8.81 11.68 18.05
N PRO A 98 9.73 11.22 18.92
CA PRO A 98 11.02 10.68 18.50
C PRO A 98 10.89 9.64 17.38
N PRO A 99 11.84 9.63 16.43
CA PRO A 99 11.81 8.68 15.33
C PRO A 99 11.81 7.26 15.88
N LEU A 100 10.83 6.46 15.45
CA LEU A 100 10.75 5.05 15.81
C LEU A 100 12.07 4.36 15.45
N SER A 101 12.52 3.42 16.30
CA SER A 101 13.67 2.58 15.96
C SER A 101 13.44 1.88 14.61
N ILE A 102 14.51 1.59 13.86
CA ILE A 102 14.40 0.92 12.55
C ILE A 102 13.58 -0.36 12.63
N LYS A 103 13.77 -1.14 13.72
CA LYS A 103 13.01 -2.38 13.98
C LYS A 103 11.50 -2.13 14.05
N LEU A 104 11.11 -1.05 14.69
CA LEU A 104 9.72 -0.69 14.91
C LEU A 104 9.10 -0.01 13.67
N GLN A 105 9.87 0.75 12.91
CA GLN A 105 9.46 1.23 11.58
C GLN A 105 9.18 0.03 10.66
N PHE A 106 10.08 -0.95 10.66
CA PHE A 106 9.90 -2.20 9.91
C PHE A 106 8.64 -2.94 10.36
N ALA A 107 8.46 -3.15 11.67
CA ALA A 107 7.28 -3.81 12.20
C ALA A 107 5.97 -3.07 11.83
N THR A 108 5.98 -1.74 11.91
CA THR A 108 4.83 -0.89 11.53
C THR A 108 4.54 -1.03 10.03
N CYS A 109 5.54 -0.85 9.16
CA CYS A 109 5.35 -1.01 7.72
C CYS A 109 4.86 -2.43 7.35
N LEU A 110 5.42 -3.46 8.00
CA LEU A 110 5.02 -4.86 7.79
C LEU A 110 3.58 -5.11 8.22
N SER A 111 3.15 -4.50 9.32
CA SER A 111 1.78 -4.63 9.85
C SER A 111 0.72 -4.07 8.92
N PHE A 112 1.08 -3.17 7.99
CA PHE A 112 0.21 -2.74 6.89
C PHE A 112 0.44 -3.58 5.63
N ALA A 113 1.70 -3.77 5.22
CA ALA A 113 2.03 -4.43 3.96
C ALA A 113 1.54 -5.89 3.91
N LEU A 114 1.75 -6.66 4.97
CA LEU A 114 1.36 -8.08 4.99
C LEU A 114 -0.16 -8.26 4.85
N PRO A 115 -1.02 -7.70 5.71
CA PRO A 115 -2.46 -7.88 5.57
C PRO A 115 -3.01 -7.24 4.29
N LEU A 116 -2.51 -6.09 3.84
CA LEU A 116 -3.01 -5.48 2.59
C LEU A 116 -2.64 -6.29 1.35
N LEU A 117 -1.46 -6.91 1.30
CA LEU A 117 -1.10 -7.81 0.21
C LEU A 117 -1.85 -9.16 0.30
N LEU A 118 -2.10 -9.67 1.51
CA LEU A 118 -2.94 -10.85 1.71
C LEU A 118 -4.41 -10.59 1.33
N PHE A 119 -4.95 -9.42 1.67
CA PHE A 119 -6.24 -8.94 1.17
C PHE A 119 -6.28 -9.01 -0.35
N TYR A 120 -5.30 -8.41 -1.00
CA TYR A 120 -5.25 -8.29 -2.45
C TYR A 120 -5.16 -9.66 -3.13
N ARG A 121 -4.31 -10.56 -2.61
CA ARG A 121 -4.22 -11.97 -3.02
C ARG A 121 -5.56 -12.70 -2.86
N GLU A 122 -6.16 -12.66 -1.68
CA GLU A 122 -7.43 -13.35 -1.38
C GLU A 122 -8.58 -12.77 -2.22
N ARG A 123 -8.53 -11.47 -2.53
CA ARG A 123 -9.49 -10.80 -3.40
C ARG A 123 -9.38 -11.27 -4.85
N GLN A 124 -8.15 -11.43 -5.37
CA GLN A 124 -7.90 -12.04 -6.68
C GLN A 124 -8.45 -13.47 -6.74
N ALA A 125 -8.31 -14.23 -5.65
CA ALA A 125 -8.88 -15.56 -5.47
C ALA A 125 -10.40 -15.60 -5.25
N ARG A 126 -11.08 -14.43 -5.21
CA ARG A 126 -12.52 -14.28 -4.92
C ARG A 126 -12.97 -14.87 -3.58
N ARG A 127 -12.07 -14.94 -2.60
CA ARG A 127 -12.38 -15.50 -1.28
C ARG A 127 -12.99 -14.42 -0.38
N ARG A 128 -14.09 -14.74 0.31
CA ARG A 128 -14.76 -13.82 1.25
C ARG A 128 -13.85 -13.40 2.41
N ARG A 129 -12.92 -14.29 2.80
CA ARG A 129 -11.93 -14.03 3.86
C ARG A 129 -11.00 -12.86 3.56
N ALA A 130 -10.95 -12.37 2.32
CA ALA A 130 -10.19 -11.17 1.97
C ALA A 130 -10.52 -9.99 2.91
N TRP A 131 -11.80 -9.74 3.18
CA TRP A 131 -12.24 -8.58 3.97
C TRP A 131 -11.75 -8.59 5.42
N ALA A 132 -11.45 -9.76 5.99
CA ALA A 132 -10.86 -9.84 7.32
C ALA A 132 -9.52 -9.11 7.38
N TRP A 133 -8.72 -9.16 6.31
CA TRP A 133 -7.42 -8.50 6.26
C TRP A 133 -7.50 -6.97 6.23
N ILE A 134 -8.60 -6.40 5.69
CA ILE A 134 -8.87 -4.95 5.76
C ILE A 134 -9.17 -4.51 7.19
N ILE A 135 -9.77 -5.39 7.99
CA ILE A 135 -10.01 -5.14 9.42
C ILE A 135 -8.72 -5.33 10.20
N VAL A 136 -7.95 -6.38 9.93
CA VAL A 136 -6.70 -6.68 10.65
C VAL A 136 -5.63 -5.61 10.45
N ALA A 137 -5.47 -5.08 9.24
CA ALA A 137 -4.44 -4.08 8.92
C ALA A 137 -4.44 -2.85 9.86
N PRO A 138 -5.55 -2.12 10.06
CA PRO A 138 -5.56 -0.94 10.92
C PRO A 138 -5.36 -1.27 12.40
N PHE A 139 -5.90 -2.39 12.90
CA PHE A 139 -5.70 -2.80 14.30
C PHE A 139 -4.25 -3.20 14.57
N LEU A 140 -3.64 -3.99 13.67
CA LEU A 140 -2.25 -4.39 13.81
C LEU A 140 -1.31 -3.18 13.69
N GLY A 141 -1.57 -2.29 12.73
CA GLY A 141 -0.83 -1.04 12.55
C GLY A 141 -0.91 -0.11 13.75
N ALA A 142 -2.11 0.11 14.31
CA ALA A 142 -2.29 0.90 15.51
C ALA A 142 -1.62 0.26 16.73
N GLY A 143 -1.81 -1.06 16.94
CA GLY A 143 -1.23 -1.79 18.05
C GLY A 143 0.30 -1.77 18.06
N VAL A 144 0.94 -2.09 16.92
CA VAL A 144 2.41 -2.08 16.80
C VAL A 144 2.97 -0.68 17.01
N ARG A 145 2.31 0.35 16.45
CA ARG A 145 2.76 1.72 16.57
C ARG A 145 2.63 2.26 17.99
N SER A 146 1.51 2.03 18.66
CA SER A 146 1.28 2.44 20.05
C SER A 146 2.16 1.69 21.04
N TRP A 147 2.39 0.38 20.82
CA TRP A 147 3.38 -0.39 21.57
C TRP A 147 4.77 0.25 21.47
N GLY A 148 5.11 0.67 20.25
CA GLY A 148 6.36 1.32 19.94
C GLY A 148 6.63 2.65 20.63
N PHE A 149 5.57 3.38 20.97
CA PHE A 149 5.65 4.62 21.76
C PHE A 149 5.50 4.37 23.26
N HIS A 150 5.36 3.11 23.71
CA HIS A 150 5.01 2.76 25.09
C HIS A 150 3.76 3.47 25.61
N GLN A 151 2.80 3.76 24.72
CA GLN A 151 1.61 4.56 25.00
C GLN A 151 0.36 3.84 24.50
N ILE A 152 -0.17 2.93 25.32
CA ILE A 152 -1.35 2.11 24.99
C ILE A 152 -2.60 2.98 24.81
N ASP A 153 -2.72 4.08 25.56
CA ASP A 153 -3.86 5.00 25.47
C ASP A 153 -3.99 5.65 24.09
N TYR A 154 -2.90 5.68 23.31
CA TYR A 154 -2.88 6.24 21.96
C TYR A 154 -3.36 5.24 20.90
N ILE A 155 -3.72 4.01 21.25
CA ILE A 155 -4.23 3.01 20.28
C ILE A 155 -5.46 3.54 19.56
N LEU A 156 -6.45 4.05 20.30
CA LEU A 156 -7.69 4.54 19.70
C LEU A 156 -7.43 5.75 18.79
N PHE A 157 -6.58 6.68 19.23
CA PHE A 157 -6.18 7.83 18.43
C PHE A 157 -5.44 7.42 17.15
N THR A 158 -4.45 6.53 17.27
CA THR A 158 -3.65 6.02 16.14
C THR A 158 -4.52 5.24 15.16
N LEU A 159 -5.51 4.50 15.67
CA LEU A 159 -6.46 3.77 14.87
C LEU A 159 -7.34 4.71 14.05
N LEU A 160 -8.01 5.68 14.70
CA LEU A 160 -8.99 6.58 14.06
C LEU A 160 -8.35 7.61 13.13
N PHE A 161 -7.19 8.16 13.50
CA PHE A 161 -6.57 9.28 12.79
C PHE A 161 -5.38 8.88 11.93
N GLY A 162 -4.88 7.65 12.06
CA GLY A 162 -3.75 7.16 11.25
C GLY A 162 -4.08 5.90 10.47
N ALA A 163 -4.26 4.78 11.18
CA ALA A 163 -4.30 3.45 10.58
C ALA A 163 -5.56 3.22 9.72
N PHE A 164 -6.74 3.62 10.22
CA PHE A 164 -8.00 3.50 9.48
C PHE A 164 -8.04 4.43 8.25
N PRO A 165 -7.74 5.73 8.35
CA PRO A 165 -7.67 6.61 7.17
C PRO A 165 -6.69 6.11 6.12
N PHE A 166 -5.52 5.61 6.52
CA PHE A 166 -4.55 5.03 5.60
C PHE A 166 -5.14 3.85 4.83
N VAL A 167 -5.72 2.87 5.52
CA VAL A 167 -6.30 1.67 4.89
C VAL A 167 -7.50 2.03 4.01
N ALA A 168 -8.36 2.94 4.46
CA ALA A 168 -9.53 3.39 3.71
C ALA A 168 -9.14 4.12 2.42
N LEU A 169 -8.20 5.06 2.50
CA LEU A 169 -7.72 5.82 1.34
C LEU A 169 -6.93 4.93 0.38
N TRP A 170 -6.12 4.00 0.89
CA TRP A 170 -5.41 3.04 0.04
C TRP A 170 -6.39 2.11 -0.68
N LEU A 171 -7.43 1.64 0.00
CA LEU A 171 -8.49 0.85 -0.62
C LEU A 171 -9.22 1.67 -1.69
N LEU A 172 -9.49 2.95 -1.44
CA LEU A 172 -10.08 3.85 -2.44
C LEU A 172 -9.16 4.01 -3.67
N ALA A 173 -7.85 4.16 -3.47
CA ALA A 173 -6.87 4.20 -4.56
C ALA A 173 -6.89 2.91 -5.39
N VAL A 174 -6.98 1.75 -4.75
CA VAL A 174 -7.19 0.46 -5.44
C VAL A 174 -8.51 0.46 -6.22
N LEU A 175 -9.61 0.87 -5.60
CA LEU A 175 -10.93 0.90 -6.23
C LEU A 175 -11.00 1.80 -7.46
N ILE A 176 -10.18 2.85 -7.54
CA ILE A 176 -10.21 3.84 -8.63
C ILE A 176 -9.15 3.56 -9.68
N ALA A 177 -7.90 3.39 -9.27
CA ALA A 177 -6.74 3.45 -10.16
C ALA A 177 -6.22 2.07 -10.60
N ASP A 178 -6.49 1.00 -9.84
CA ASP A 178 -5.97 -0.32 -10.18
C ASP A 178 -6.69 -0.92 -11.42
N PRO A 179 -5.96 -1.16 -12.53
CA PRO A 179 -6.54 -1.80 -13.71
C PRO A 179 -6.91 -3.26 -13.47
N ALA A 180 -6.22 -3.96 -12.55
CA ALA A 180 -6.45 -5.36 -12.23
C ALA A 180 -7.63 -5.58 -11.28
N TRP A 181 -8.21 -4.52 -10.72
CA TRP A 181 -9.26 -4.62 -9.69
C TRP A 181 -10.48 -5.42 -10.15
N THR A 182 -10.99 -5.14 -11.36
CA THR A 182 -12.11 -5.88 -11.97
C THR A 182 -11.73 -6.50 -13.30
N LYS A 183 -12.31 -7.66 -13.63
CA LYS A 183 -12.05 -8.38 -14.90
C LYS A 183 -12.30 -7.46 -16.11
N ARG A 184 -13.42 -6.73 -16.08
CA ARG A 184 -13.79 -5.75 -17.12
C ARG A 184 -12.79 -4.59 -17.26
N ARG A 185 -12.19 -4.11 -16.17
CA ARG A 185 -11.14 -3.07 -16.26
C ARG A 185 -9.87 -3.64 -16.86
N TRP A 186 -9.47 -4.82 -16.40
CA TRP A 186 -8.27 -5.48 -16.91
C TRP A 186 -8.36 -5.74 -18.41
N GLU A 187 -9.45 -6.36 -18.88
CA GLU A 187 -9.67 -6.66 -20.31
C GLU A 187 -9.66 -5.40 -21.19
N ARG A 188 -10.22 -4.28 -20.70
CA ARG A 188 -10.16 -2.98 -21.41
C ARG A 188 -8.76 -2.40 -21.48
N CYS A 189 -7.91 -2.70 -20.50
CA CYS A 189 -6.54 -2.17 -20.45
C CYS A 189 -5.55 -3.08 -21.16
N SER A 190 -5.84 -4.39 -21.24
CA SER A 190 -4.94 -5.40 -21.78
C SER A 190 -5.14 -5.69 -23.26
N LYS A 191 -6.30 -5.36 -23.83
CA LYS A 191 -6.51 -5.46 -25.28
C LYS A 191 -5.92 -4.22 -25.97
N PRO A 192 -4.94 -4.36 -26.88
CA PRO A 192 -4.59 -3.26 -27.77
C PRO A 192 -5.84 -2.87 -28.57
N GLN A 193 -6.08 -1.58 -28.76
CA GLN A 193 -7.10 -1.11 -29.71
C GLN A 193 -6.69 -1.60 -31.09
N SER A 194 -7.32 -2.68 -31.57
CA SER A 194 -7.24 -3.12 -32.96
C SER A 194 -7.95 -2.08 -33.82
N GLY A 195 -7.22 -1.05 -34.22
CA GLY A 195 -7.74 0.04 -35.03
C GLY A 195 -6.60 0.81 -35.67
N GLU A 196 -6.02 0.24 -36.72
CA GLU A 196 -5.57 0.92 -37.95
C GLU A 196 -4.82 -0.08 -38.84
N THR A 197 -5.56 -0.65 -39.79
CA THR A 197 -5.15 -1.09 -41.15
C THR A 197 -6.30 -1.91 -41.73
N GLY A 198 -7.43 -1.25 -41.99
CA GLY A 198 -8.34 -1.73 -43.03
C GLY A 198 -7.66 -1.50 -44.38
N PRO A 199 -7.66 -2.46 -45.31
CA PRO A 199 -7.08 -2.23 -46.62
C PRO A 199 -7.87 -1.14 -47.34
N ILE A 200 -7.17 -0.10 -47.78
CA ILE A 200 -7.67 0.84 -48.78
C ILE A 200 -7.97 0.00 -50.02
N ARG A 201 -9.26 -0.11 -50.37
CA ARG A 201 -9.71 -0.60 -51.67
C ARG A 201 -10.02 0.59 -52.55
#